data_AF-A0A7S8BLD7-F1
#
_entry.id   AF-A0A7S8BLD7-F1
#
_cell.length_a   1.000
_cell.length_b   1.000
_cell.length_c   1.000
_cell.angle_alpha   90.00
_cell.angle_beta   90.00
_cell.angle_gamma   90.00
#
_symmetry.space_group_name_H-M   'P 1'
#
loop_
_entity.id
_entity.type
_entity.pdbx_description
1 polymer ?
#
loop_
_entity_poly.entity_id
_entity_poly.type
_entity_poly.pdbx_seq_one_letter_code
_entity_poly.pdbx_strand_id
1 'polypeptide(L)' 'MSPESYLRGEPTNTNMYELADGQVYAMTGTSANHELIVEYLHRTQKSSKRRQCELFGSDMKMRGHENFCN' A
#
# COMPACT_ATOMS: atom_id res chain seq x y z
N MET A 1 4.80 8.65 15.96
CA MET A 1 5.69 9.20 14.92
C MET A 1 4.87 10.07 13.96
N SER A 2 5.41 11.20 13.48
CA SER A 2 4.70 12.03 12.48
C SER A 2 4.79 11.43 11.07
N PRO A 3 3.82 11.70 10.17
CA PRO A 3 3.88 11.26 8.78
C PRO A 3 5.16 11.70 8.05
N GLU A 4 5.65 12.91 8.29
CA GLU A 4 6.88 13.43 7.67
C GLU A 4 8.10 12.66 8.16
N SER A 5 8.11 12.28 9.44
CA SER A 5 9.20 11.51 10.04
C SER A 5 9.24 10.09 9.54
N TYR A 6 8.06 9.49 9.33
CA TYR A 6 7.90 8.21 8.66
C TYR A 6 8.43 8.24 7.22
N LEU A 7 7.93 9.19 6.41
CA LEU A 7 8.26 9.27 4.99
C LEU A 7 9.75 9.53 4.71
N ARG A 8 10.48 10.18 5.62
CA ARG A 8 11.93 10.36 5.49
C ARG A 8 12.71 9.03 5.52
N GLY A 9 12.19 8.01 6.20
CA GLY A 9 12.84 6.70 6.31
C GLY A 9 12.53 5.75 5.15
N GLU A 10 11.39 5.94 4.48
CA GLU A 10 10.89 5.04 3.44
C GLU A 10 11.89 4.76 2.30
N PRO A 11 12.63 5.74 1.74
CA PRO A 11 13.56 5.47 0.64
C PRO A 11 14.71 4.51 0.99
N THR A 12 15.03 4.36 2.28
CA THR A 12 16.14 3.53 2.76
C THR A 12 15.69 2.23 3.44
N ASN A 13 14.38 2.03 3.60
CA ASN A 13 13.84 0.85 4.24
C ASN A 13 13.92 -0.36 3.29
N THR A 14 14.41 -1.48 3.80
CA THR A 14 14.47 -2.75 3.04
C THR A 14 13.17 -3.53 3.11
N ASN A 15 12.34 -3.26 4.11
CA ASN A 15 11.02 -3.84 4.27
C ASN A 15 9.95 -2.76 4.08
N MET A 16 8.75 -3.20 3.69
CA MET A 16 7.60 -2.31 3.62
C MET A 16 6.99 -2.14 5.01
N TYR A 17 6.65 -0.91 5.36
CA TYR A 17 5.99 -0.56 6.63
C TYR A 17 4.72 0.25 6.40
N GLU A 18 3.86 0.35 7.41
CA GLU A 18 2.70 1.26 7.44
C GLU A 18 2.70 2.08 8.73
N LEU A 19 2.25 3.33 8.64
CA LEU A 19 2.03 4.21 9.79
C LEU A 19 0.54 4.25 10.14
N ALA A 20 0.18 3.76 11.32
CA ALA A 20 -1.17 3.83 11.85
C ALA A 20 -1.14 4.29 13.31
N ASP A 21 -1.94 5.30 13.66
CA ASP A 21 -2.02 5.88 15.02
C ASP A 21 -0.66 6.25 15.62
N GLY A 22 0.24 6.73 14.76
CA GLY A 22 1.60 7.10 15.13
C GLY A 22 2.55 5.92 15.38
N GLN A 23 2.11 4.68 15.19
CA GLN A 23 2.88 3.44 15.31
C GLN A 23 3.28 2.90 13.93
N VAL A 24 4.42 2.20 13.87
CA VAL A 24 4.94 1.59 12.63
C VAL A 24 4.71 0.10 12.66
N TYR A 25 4.06 -0.42 11.63
CA TYR A 25 3.82 -1.84 11.45
C TYR A 25 4.61 -2.35 10.26
N ALA A 26 5.33 -3.46 10.43
CA ALA A 26 5.99 -4.13 9.32
C ALA A 26 4.94 -4.89 8.49
N MET A 27 4.90 -4.61 7.19
CA MET A 27 4.14 -5.42 6.23
C MET A 27 4.99 -6.64 5.89
N THR A 28 4.87 -7.69 6.68
CA THR A 28 5.67 -8.91 6.48
C THR A 28 5.03 -9.83 5.46
N GLY A 29 5.83 -10.32 4.52
CA GLY A 29 5.59 -11.56 3.79
C GLY A 29 4.55 -11.46 2.68
N THR A 30 5.03 -11.31 1.44
CA THR A 30 4.26 -11.71 0.27
C THR A 30 4.74 -13.08 -0.20
N SER A 31 3.81 -13.94 -0.61
CA SER A 31 4.14 -15.23 -1.24
C SER A 31 3.99 -15.12 -2.76
N ALA A 32 4.59 -16.03 -3.52
CA ALA A 32 4.36 -16.08 -4.97
C ALA A 32 2.85 -16.16 -5.32
N ASN A 33 2.05 -16.86 -4.50
CA ASN A 33 0.61 -16.92 -4.68
C ASN A 33 -0.08 -15.56 -4.43
N HIS A 34 0.39 -14.78 -3.45
CA HIS A 34 -0.10 -13.41 -3.23
C HIS A 34 0.10 -12.56 -4.48
N GLU A 35 1.31 -12.58 -5.05
CA GLU A 35 1.64 -11.83 -6.27
C GLU A 35 0.77 -12.24 -7.47
N LEU A 36 0.53 -13.54 -7.65
CA LEU A 36 -0.33 -14.04 -8.73
C LEU A 36 -1.79 -13.57 -8.58
N ILE A 37 -2.31 -13.55 -7.35
CA ILE A 37 -3.67 -13.07 -7.08
C ILE A 37 -3.79 -11.58 -7.35
N VAL A 38 -2.85 -10.77 -6.84
CA VAL A 38 -2.84 -9.31 -7.05
C VAL A 38 -2.74 -8.97 -8.53
N GLU A 39 -1.87 -9.66 -9.27
CA GLU A 39 -1.72 -9.45 -10.72
C GLU A 39 -3.00 -9.80 -11.51
N TYR A 40 -3.68 -10.89 -11.14
CA TYR A 40 -4.97 -11.24 -11.74
C TYR A 40 -6.03 -10.15 -11.48
N LEU A 41 -6.11 -9.65 -10.24
CA LEU A 41 -7.02 -8.55 -9.88
C LEU A 41 -6.71 -7.28 -10.67
N HIS A 42 -5.44 -6.88 -10.80
CA HIS A 42 -5.05 -5.72 -11.61
C HIS A 42 -5.46 -5.86 -13.07
N ARG A 43 -5.28 -7.05 -13.68
CA ARG A 43 -5.66 -7.30 -15.08
C ARG A 43 -7.16 -7.20 -15.31
N THR A 44 -7.96 -7.80 -14.42
CA THR A 44 -9.42 -7.74 -14.52
C THR A 44 -9.94 -6.31 -14.38
N GLN A 45 -9.38 -5.52 -13.46
CA GLN A 45 -9.79 -4.12 -13.28
C GLN A 45 -9.36 -3.21 -14.45
N LYS A 46 -8.14 -3.36 -14.99
CA LYS A 46 -7.69 -2.62 -16.19
C LYS A 46 -8.57 -2.90 -17.42
N SER A 47 -9.09 -4.12 -17.54
CA SER A 47 -10.00 -4.47 -18.65
C SER A 47 -11.40 -3.86 -18.51
N SER A 48 -11.79 -3.45 -17.30
CA SER A 48 -13.02 -2.70 -17.08
C SER A 48 -12.81 -1.26 -17.57
N LYS A 49 -13.38 -0.91 -18.72
CA LYS A 49 -13.20 0.39 -19.41
C LYS A 49 -13.79 1.61 -18.67
N ARG A 50 -13.93 1.56 -17.33
CA ARG A 50 -14.41 2.70 -16.52
C ARG A 50 -13.27 3.69 -16.35
N ARG A 51 -13.14 4.61 -17.32
CA ARG A 51 -12.08 5.63 -17.50
C ARG A 51 -11.91 6.67 -16.38
N GLN A 52 -12.33 6.40 -15.14
CA GLN A 52 -12.34 7.38 -14.05
C GLN A 52 -11.52 6.98 -12.81
N CYS A 53 -10.92 5.79 -12.80
CA CYS A 53 -10.11 5.32 -11.67
C CYS A 53 -8.71 4.91 -12.13
N GLU A 54 -7.72 5.18 -11.29
CA GLU A 54 -6.34 4.74 -11.44
C GLU A 54 -6.07 3.57 -10.47
N LEU A 55 -5.24 2.63 -10.91
CA LEU A 55 -4.84 1.48 -10.10
C LEU A 55 -3.42 1.70 -9.59
N PHE A 56 -3.25 1.52 -8.29
CA PHE A 56 -1.97 1.64 -7.61
C PHE A 56 -1.60 0.31 -6.96
N GLY A 57 -0.30 -0.03 -6.97
CA GLY A 57 0.22 -1.20 -6.27
C GLY A 57 0.18 -1.01 -4.76
N SER A 58 0.28 -2.12 -4.02
CA SER A 58 0.30 -2.11 -2.55
C SER A 58 1.58 -1.49 -1.96
N ASP A 59 2.60 -1.27 -2.78
CA ASP A 59 3.83 -0.55 -2.45
C ASP A 59 3.64 0.96 -2.41
N MET A 60 2.55 1.49 -2.96
CA MET A 60 2.24 2.92 -2.90
C MET A 60 1.83 3.34 -1.49
N LYS A 61 2.43 4.43 -1.01
CA LYS A 61 1.97 5.09 0.23
C LYS A 61 0.82 6.02 -0.06
N MET A 62 -0.32 5.75 0.57
CA MET A 62 -1.45 6.67 0.59
C MET A 62 -1.67 7.20 2.01
N ARG A 63 -2.01 8.49 2.12
CA ARG A 63 -2.51 9.05 3.39
C ARG A 63 -4.02 8.90 3.40
N GLY A 64 -4.51 7.95 4.20
CA GLY A 64 -5.93 7.83 4.51
C GLY A 64 -6.42 8.96 5.41
N HIS A 65 -7.74 9.11 5.50
CA HIS A 65 -8.35 9.96 6.52
C HIS A 65 -8.05 9.39 7.91
N GLU A 66 -7.78 10.26 8.88
CA GLU A 66 -7.58 9.86 10.27
C GLU A 66 -8.87 9.15 10.74
N ASN A 67 -8.77 7.95 11.33
CA ASN A 67 -9.86 7.02 11.72
C ASN A 67 -10.34 5.97 10.69
N PHE A 68 -9.50 5.48 9.78
CA PHE A 68 -9.93 4.39 8.86
C PHE A 68 -10.26 3.05 9.57
N CYS A 69 -9.76 2.83 10.79
CA CYS A 69 -9.89 1.57 11.53
C CYS A 69 -10.79 1.63 12.78
N ASN A 70 -11.50 2.74 13.02
CA ASN A 70 -12.42 2.91 14.17
C ASN A 70 -13.84 3.25 13.71
#